data_AF-A0A8T7EZT7-F1
#
_entry.id   AF-A0A8T7EZT7-F1
#
_cell.length_a   1.000
_cell.length_b   1.000
_cell.length_c   1.000
_cell.angle_alpha   90.00
_cell.angle_beta   90.00
_cell.angle_gamma   90.00
#
_symmetry.space_group_name_H-M   'P 1'
#
loop_
_entity.id
_entity.type
_entity.pdbx_description
1 polymer ?
#
loop_
_entity_poly.entity_id
_entity_poly.type
_entity_poly.pdbx_seq_one_letter_code
_entity_poly.pdbx_strand_id
1 'polypeptide(L)'
;MPSKRIASGILVIIILLGFAIGGYGVYQYVDAELKLRDNEAEKLIDSGQKVEVNNFNEGYELFKATVERDELREQRADALPFMGVGMAVVAVGWLGYELIPVLRKNRQSESTENLP
;
A
#
# COMPACT_ATOMS: atom_id res chain seq x y z
N MET A 1 -19.25 31.97 -7.64
CA MET A 1 -18.35 31.27 -6.70
C MET A 1 -18.54 29.74 -6.64
N PRO A 2 -18.47 28.97 -7.75
CA PRO A 2 -18.53 27.49 -7.68
C PRO A 2 -17.16 26.81 -7.53
N SER A 3 -16.06 27.43 -7.99
CA SER A 3 -14.74 26.76 -8.10
C SER A 3 -14.10 26.33 -6.77
N LYS A 4 -14.44 27.01 -5.66
CA LYS A 4 -13.88 26.69 -4.32
C LYS A 4 -14.35 25.34 -3.77
N ARG A 5 -15.61 24.96 -4.03
CA ARG A 5 -16.15 23.66 -3.55
C ARG A 5 -15.60 22.49 -4.34
N ILE A 6 -15.34 22.71 -5.64
CA ILE A 6 -14.86 21.67 -6.55
C ILE A 6 -13.41 21.29 -6.21
N ALA A 7 -12.52 22.27 -6.00
CA ALA A 7 -11.11 22.00 -5.69
C ALA A 7 -10.91 21.24 -4.36
N SER A 8 -11.65 21.62 -3.31
CA SER A 8 -11.63 20.91 -2.03
C SER A 8 -12.25 19.51 -2.13
N GLY A 9 -13.30 19.34 -2.93
CA GLY A 9 -13.91 18.02 -3.18
C GLY A 9 -12.95 17.06 -3.89
N ILE A 10 -12.23 17.54 -4.91
CA ILE A 10 -11.24 16.72 -5.64
C ILE A 10 -10.11 16.28 -4.71
N LEU A 11 -9.60 17.16 -3.84
CA LEU A 11 -8.56 16.83 -2.86
C LEU A 11 -9.01 15.71 -1.90
N VAL A 12 -10.23 15.80 -1.39
CA VAL A 12 -10.80 14.75 -0.52
C VAL A 12 -10.91 13.42 -1.27
N ILE A 13 -11.36 13.43 -2.53
CA ILE A 13 -11.45 12.22 -3.35
C ILE A 13 -10.06 11.59 -3.56
N ILE A 14 -9.03 12.39 -3.83
CA ILE A 14 -7.65 11.89 -4.00
C ILE A 14 -7.14 11.25 -2.71
N ILE A 15 -7.40 11.87 -1.55
CA ILE A 15 -7.01 11.31 -0.25
C ILE A 15 -7.73 9.98 -0.01
N LEU A 16 -9.04 9.91 -0.27
CA LEU A 16 -9.82 8.68 -0.13
C LEU A 16 -9.32 7.58 -1.08
N LEU A 17 -8.95 7.92 -2.32
CA LEU A 17 -8.32 6.98 -3.25
C LEU A 17 -6.97 6.47 -2.74
N GLY A 18 -6.15 7.36 -2.16
CA GLY A 18 -4.89 6.97 -1.52
C GLY A 18 -5.10 5.96 -0.39
N PHE A 19 -6.10 6.18 0.47
CA PHE A 19 -6.48 5.21 1.50
C PHE A 19 -7.00 3.89 0.94
N ALA A 20 -7.82 3.92 -0.12
CA ALA A 20 -8.33 2.70 -0.74
C ALA A 20 -7.20 1.86 -1.36
N ILE A 21 -6.29 2.49 -2.10
CA ILE A 21 -5.13 1.83 -2.73
C ILE A 21 -4.17 1.29 -1.65
N GLY A 22 -3.82 2.14 -0.67
CA GLY A 22 -2.93 1.76 0.42
C GLY A 22 -3.53 0.64 1.27
N GLY A 23 -4.83 0.73 1.60
CA GLY A 23 -5.56 -0.29 2.35
C GLY A 23 -5.64 -1.61 1.60
N TYR A 24 -5.86 -1.59 0.28
CA TYR A 24 -5.79 -2.80 -0.55
C TYR A 24 -4.39 -3.43 -0.53
N GLY A 25 -3.33 -2.63 -0.64
CA GLY A 25 -1.95 -3.11 -0.51
C GLY A 25 -1.69 -3.77 0.86
N VAL A 26 -2.12 -3.12 1.95
CA VAL A 26 -1.99 -3.68 3.31
C VAL A 26 -2.72 -5.00 3.42
N TYR A 27 -3.97 -5.07 2.91
CA TYR A 27 -4.76 -6.29 2.94
C TYR A 27 -4.07 -7.44 2.20
N GLN A 28 -3.61 -7.20 0.96
CA GLN A 28 -2.91 -8.22 0.17
C GLN A 28 -1.62 -8.69 0.83
N TYR A 29 -0.86 -7.76 1.43
CA TYR A 29 0.36 -8.09 2.15
C TYR A 29 0.08 -8.98 3.37
N VAL A 30 -0.93 -8.63 4.17
CA VAL A 30 -1.30 -9.40 5.37
C VAL A 30 -1.85 -10.77 5.00
N ASP A 31 -2.70 -10.86 3.97
CA ASP A 31 -3.25 -12.14 3.49
C ASP A 31 -2.12 -13.07 3.01
N ALA A 32 -1.21 -12.56 2.18
CA ALA A 32 -0.04 -13.32 1.72
C ALA A 32 0.87 -13.76 2.88
N GLU A 33 1.09 -12.89 3.87
CA GLU A 33 1.90 -13.21 5.04
C GLU A 33 1.26 -14.30 5.91
N LEU A 34 -0.06 -14.25 6.13
CA LEU A 34 -0.77 -15.27 6.89
C LEU A 34 -0.69 -16.63 6.18
N LYS A 35 -0.89 -16.65 4.86
CA LYS A 35 -0.76 -17.88 4.06
C LYS A 35 0.66 -18.42 4.04
N LEU A 36 1.68 -17.55 3.97
CA LEU A 36 3.09 -17.96 4.08
C LEU A 36 3.39 -18.61 5.43
N ARG A 37 2.88 -18.04 6.52
CA ARG A 37 3.07 -18.62 7.87
C ARG A 37 2.45 -20.00 8.02
N ASP A 38 1.40 -20.29 7.28
CA ASP A 38 0.73 -21.59 7.32
C ASP A 38 1.31 -22.61 6.34
N ASN A 39 2.03 -22.17 5.30
CA ASN A 39 2.65 -23.02 4.29
C ASN A 39 3.72 -23.97 4.87
N GLU A 40 3.63 -25.25 4.53
CA GLU A 40 4.53 -26.29 5.04
C GLU A 40 5.98 -26.12 4.56
N ALA A 41 6.19 -25.71 3.31
CA ALA A 41 7.53 -25.50 2.77
C ALA A 41 8.26 -24.33 3.45
N GLU A 42 7.54 -23.26 3.81
CA GLU A 42 8.11 -22.15 4.60
C GLU A 42 8.57 -22.62 5.97
N LYS A 43 7.73 -23.39 6.69
CA LYS A 43 8.06 -23.96 8.02
C LYS A 43 9.29 -24.88 7.97
N LEU A 44 9.37 -25.72 6.94
CA LEU A 44 10.49 -26.65 6.76
C LEU A 44 11.81 -25.90 6.53
N ILE A 45 11.79 -24.83 5.74
CA ILE A 45 12.97 -23.98 5.52
C ILE A 45 13.35 -23.19 6.76
N ASP A 46 12.39 -22.57 7.44
CA ASP A 46 12.63 -21.81 8.67
C ASP A 46 13.20 -22.69 9.78
N SER A 47 12.78 -23.95 9.85
CA SER A 47 13.30 -24.93 10.81
C SER A 47 14.69 -25.47 10.45
N GLY A 48 15.16 -25.25 9.22
CA GLY A 48 16.42 -25.79 8.69
C GLY A 48 16.47 -27.31 8.60
N GLN A 49 15.32 -27.99 8.65
CA GLN A 49 15.26 -29.45 8.58
C GLN A 49 15.53 -29.94 7.16
N LYS A 50 16.37 -30.97 7.05
CA LYS A 50 16.52 -31.71 5.80
C LYS A 50 15.32 -32.63 5.65
N VAL A 51 14.56 -32.44 4.57
CA VAL A 51 13.40 -33.25 4.27
C VAL A 51 13.85 -34.44 3.44
N GLU A 52 13.72 -35.64 4.02
CA GLU A 52 13.91 -36.89 3.28
C GLU A 52 12.59 -37.28 2.63
N VAL A 53 12.57 -37.32 1.31
CA VAL A 53 11.39 -37.69 0.53
C VAL A 53 11.37 -39.20 0.36
N ASN A 54 10.41 -39.87 0.99
CA ASN A 54 10.36 -41.34 1.00
C ASN A 54 9.60 -41.91 -0.20
N ASN A 55 8.74 -41.12 -0.82
CA ASN A 55 7.96 -41.52 -1.99
C ASN A 55 7.65 -40.34 -2.92
N PHE A 56 7.25 -40.64 -4.16
CA PHE A 56 6.97 -39.61 -5.17
C PHE A 56 5.82 -38.66 -4.77
N ASN A 57 4.79 -39.17 -4.07
CA ASN A 57 3.64 -38.35 -3.68
C ASN A 57 4.05 -37.26 -2.68
N GLU A 58 4.86 -37.62 -1.69
CA GLU A 58 5.43 -36.70 -0.70
C GLU A 58 6.34 -35.66 -1.36
N GLY A 59 7.16 -36.08 -2.34
CA GLY A 59 7.98 -35.15 -3.12
C GLY A 59 7.16 -34.17 -3.96
N TYR A 60 6.04 -34.63 -4.52
CA TYR A 60 5.12 -33.79 -5.30
C TYR A 60 4.37 -32.78 -4.41
N GLU A 61 3.92 -33.19 -3.23
CA GLU A 61 3.28 -32.31 -2.26
C GLU A 61 4.23 -31.20 -1.77
N LEU A 62 5.48 -31.56 -1.46
CA LEU A 62 6.53 -30.59 -1.09
C LEU A 62 6.85 -29.63 -2.25
N PHE A 63 6.92 -30.13 -3.47
CA PHE A 63 7.10 -29.30 -4.66
C PHE A 63 5.96 -28.30 -4.80
N LYS A 64 4.71 -28.76 -4.71
CA LYS A 64 3.53 -27.90 -4.78
C LYS A 64 3.53 -26.83 -3.69
N ALA A 65 3.84 -27.21 -2.45
CA ALA A 65 3.95 -26.27 -1.34
C ALA A 65 5.05 -25.22 -1.56
N THR A 66 6.15 -25.61 -2.21
CA THR A 66 7.24 -24.69 -2.58
C THR A 66 6.80 -23.69 -3.66
N VAL A 67 6.08 -24.15 -4.69
CA VAL A 67 5.53 -23.26 -5.73
C VAL A 67 4.53 -22.27 -5.12
N GLU A 68 3.61 -22.76 -4.29
CA GLU A 68 2.65 -21.90 -3.57
C GLU A 68 3.36 -20.86 -2.69
N ARG A 69 4.43 -21.26 -1.99
CA ARG A 69 5.24 -20.31 -1.21
C ARG A 69 5.83 -19.21 -2.09
N ASP A 70 6.37 -19.56 -3.26
CA ASP A 70 6.98 -18.58 -4.16
C ASP A 70 5.94 -17.61 -4.72
N GLU A 71 4.76 -18.11 -5.11
CA GLU A 71 3.64 -17.27 -5.52
C GLU A 71 3.19 -16.31 -4.42
N LEU A 72 3.10 -16.78 -3.17
CA LEU A 72 2.72 -15.94 -2.02
C LEU A 72 3.79 -14.88 -1.69
N ARG A 73 5.08 -15.22 -1.86
CA ARG A 73 6.19 -14.25 -1.69
C ARG A 73 6.14 -13.17 -2.76
N GLU A 74 5.84 -13.54 -4.00
CA GLU A 74 5.62 -12.59 -5.09
C GLU A 74 4.40 -11.70 -4.81
N GLN A 75 3.27 -12.28 -4.40
CA GLN A 75 2.08 -11.52 -4.01
C GLN A 75 2.37 -10.52 -2.89
N ARG A 76 3.14 -10.92 -1.87
CA ARG A 76 3.57 -10.04 -0.78
C ARG A 76 4.46 -8.91 -1.29
N ALA A 77 5.39 -9.20 -2.19
CA ALA A 77 6.27 -8.19 -2.79
C ALA A 77 5.49 -7.19 -3.65
N ASP A 78 4.55 -7.68 -4.46
CA ASP A 78 3.70 -6.87 -5.33
C ASP A 78 2.72 -5.98 -4.56
N ALA A 79 2.38 -6.35 -3.32
CA ALA A 79 1.55 -5.54 -2.44
C ALA A 79 2.27 -4.27 -1.91
N LEU A 80 3.59 -4.30 -1.79
CA LEU A 80 4.39 -3.19 -1.23
C LEU A 80 4.28 -1.88 -2.04
N PRO A 81 4.36 -1.90 -3.40
CA PRO A 81 4.11 -0.72 -4.22
C PRO A 81 2.75 -0.07 -3.95
N PHE A 82 1.67 -0.87 -3.83
CA PHE A 82 0.33 -0.33 -3.56
C PHE A 82 0.26 0.35 -2.19
N MET A 83 0.88 -0.25 -1.17
CA MET A 83 1.01 0.39 0.15
C MET A 83 1.78 1.72 0.08
N GLY A 84 2.95 1.71 -0.58
CA GLY A 84 3.81 2.88 -0.70
C GLY A 84 3.16 4.02 -1.47
N VAL A 85 2.54 3.71 -2.61
CA VAL A 85 1.82 4.69 -3.44
C VAL A 85 0.61 5.24 -2.68
N GLY A 86 -0.18 4.40 -2.02
CA GLY A 86 -1.32 4.83 -1.22
C GLY A 86 -0.92 5.84 -0.14
N MET A 87 0.15 5.54 0.62
CA MET A 87 0.67 6.45 1.64
C MET A 87 1.22 7.75 1.04
N ALA A 88 1.94 7.68 -0.08
CA ALA A 88 2.46 8.87 -0.76
C ALA A 88 1.32 9.80 -1.23
N VAL A 89 0.25 9.24 -1.81
CA VAL A 89 -0.92 10.00 -2.25
C VAL A 89 -1.62 10.69 -1.08
N VAL A 90 -1.80 9.99 0.05
CA VAL A 90 -2.39 10.57 1.26
C VAL A 90 -1.52 11.70 1.80
N ALA A 91 -0.20 11.50 1.90
CA ALA A 91 0.73 12.51 2.40
C ALA A 91 0.73 13.78 1.52
N VAL A 92 0.80 13.63 0.20
CA VAL A 92 0.75 14.77 -0.74
C VAL A 92 -0.62 15.46 -0.70
N GLY A 93 -1.71 14.71 -0.62
CA GLY A 93 -3.06 15.26 -0.47
C GLY A 93 -3.21 16.08 0.81
N TRP A 94 -2.67 15.58 1.92
CA TRP A 94 -2.68 16.27 3.21
C TRP A 94 -1.85 17.58 3.17
N LEU A 95 -0.62 17.52 2.66
CA LEU A 95 0.22 18.70 2.51
C LEU A 95 -0.43 19.76 1.60
N GLY A 96 -1.08 19.33 0.52
CA GLY A 96 -1.85 20.23 -0.35
C GLY A 96 -3.01 20.89 0.40
N TYR A 97 -3.72 20.15 1.25
CA TYR A 97 -4.81 20.68 2.07
C TYR A 97 -4.33 21.78 3.05
N GLU A 98 -3.16 21.60 3.67
CA GLU A 98 -2.61 22.58 4.63
C GLU A 98 -1.97 23.81 3.96
N LEU A 99 -1.24 23.63 2.86
CA LEU A 99 -0.46 24.71 2.23
C LEU A 99 -1.31 25.68 1.39
N ILE A 100 -2.36 25.19 0.73
CA ILE A 100 -3.20 26.01 -0.17
C ILE A 100 -3.88 27.19 0.57
N PRO A 101 -4.46 27.03 1.77
CA PRO A 101 -5.01 28.14 2.55
C PRO A 101 -3.96 29.18 2.94
N VAL A 102 -2.75 28.74 3.35
CA VAL A 102 -1.66 29.62 3.81
C VAL A 102 -1.15 30.50 2.66
N LEU A 103 -0.85 29.90 1.51
CA LEU A 103 -0.39 30.64 0.33
C LEU A 103 -1.43 31.65 -0.16
N ARG A 104 -2.72 31.35 0.02
CA ARG A 104 -3.81 32.23 -0.39
C ARG A 104 -3.99 33.42 0.56
N LYS A 105 -3.78 33.22 1.86
CA LYS A 105 -3.83 34.30 2.86
C LYS A 105 -2.75 35.35 2.58
N ASN A 106 -1.53 34.91 2.26
CA ASN A 106 -0.40 35.81 1.99
C ASN A 106 -0.60 36.67 0.73
N ARG A 107 -1.25 36.12 -0.32
CA ARG A 107 -1.58 36.92 -1.52
C ARG A 107 -2.67 37.96 -1.29
N GLN A 108 -3.59 37.72 -0.35
CA GLN A 108 -4.64 38.70 -0.05
C GLN A 108 -4.11 39.86 0.79
N SER A 109 -3.19 39.61 1.72
CA SER A 109 -2.55 40.67 2.51
C SER A 109 -1.70 41.61 1.67
N GLU A 110 -0.91 41.08 0.72
CA GLU A 110 -0.13 41.91 -0.23
C GLU A 110 -1.04 42.78 -1.12
N SER A 111 -2.25 42.30 -1.44
CA SER A 111 -3.17 43.05 -2.29
C SER A 111 -3.93 44.14 -1.53
N THR A 112 -4.10 44.02 -0.21
CA THR A 112 -4.72 45.04 0.65
C THR A 112 -3.75 46.12 1.11
N GLU A 113 -2.45 45.82 1.19
CA GLU A 113 -1.41 46.78 1.57
C GLU A 113 -1.06 47.77 0.43
N ASN A 114 -1.46 47.45 -0.80
CA ASN A 114 -1.23 48.26 -2.00
C ASN A 114 -2.46 49.09 -2.45
N LEU A 115 -3.46 49.27 -1.58
CA LEU A 115 -4.60 50.15 -1.84
C LEU A 115 -4.36 51.52 -1.16
N PRO A 116 -4.29 52.63 -1.91
CA PRO A 116 -4.12 53.98 -1.36
C PRO A 116 -5.35 54.47 -0.58
#